data_AF-A0A933CMV5-F1
#
_entry.id   AF-A0A933CMV5-F1
#
_cell.length_a   1.000
_cell.length_b   1.000
_cell.length_c   1.000
_cell.angle_alpha   90.00
_cell.angle_beta   90.00
_cell.angle_gamma   90.00
#
_symmetry.space_group_name_H-M   'P 1'
#
loop_
_entity.id
_entity.type
_entity.pdbx_description
1 polymer ?
#
loop_
_entity_poly.entity_id
_entity_poly.type
_entity_poly.pdbx_seq_one_letter_code
_entity_poly.pdbx_strand_id
1 'polypeptide(L)'
;MGNREHLPVLLDTFVERRKALLVELLPGAVEQVHDPRARELLRRLASGRPFHADRVLAVLEGRDPANAAIDDLDDEEAEKLASDVFYSWICGTDYVRSLYRLGVVALGVRVPEFLAAFLQEARSCYGLQQQLATVALCRSALEAALRDVAVRKGLFSAERSKVHSIDDDDSFRVRYFINRLSKDRLKDDLHEVYGLASNIVHGKFSVQRGQAEQVYGTTVRLINALYERHRM
;
A
#
# COMPACT_ATOMS: atom_id res chain seq x y z
N MET A 1 19.25 -33.40 40.06
CA MET A 1 17.97 -33.65 39.37
C MET A 1 17.06 -32.43 39.50
N GLY A 2 17.43 -31.25 38.98
CA GLY A 2 16.67 -30.02 39.33
C GLY A 2 16.77 -28.85 38.36
N ASN A 3 16.79 -29.08 37.04
CA ASN A 3 16.77 -27.97 36.07
C ASN A 3 16.02 -28.28 34.75
N ARG A 4 15.53 -29.50 34.55
CA ARG A 4 14.84 -29.89 33.30
C ARG A 4 13.33 -29.64 33.34
N GLU A 5 12.70 -29.65 34.52
CA GLU A 5 11.25 -29.46 34.66
C GLU A 5 10.82 -27.99 34.55
N HIS A 6 11.72 -27.04 34.80
CA HIS A 6 11.41 -25.60 34.71
C HIS A 6 11.58 -25.01 33.30
N LEU A 7 12.31 -25.69 32.42
CA LEU A 7 12.62 -25.18 31.09
C LEU A 7 11.36 -25.02 30.21
N PRO A 8 10.41 -25.98 30.16
CA PRO A 8 9.17 -25.81 29.38
C PRO A 8 8.36 -24.60 29.84
N VAL A 9 8.14 -24.47 31.16
CA VAL A 9 7.37 -23.36 31.74
C VAL A 9 7.99 -21.99 31.42
N LEU A 10 9.32 -21.89 31.44
CA LEU A 10 10.02 -20.64 31.11
C LEU A 10 9.92 -20.30 29.61
N LEU A 11 9.94 -21.31 28.75
CA LEU A 11 9.79 -21.13 27.31
C LEU A 11 8.35 -20.72 26.95
N ASP A 12 7.35 -21.37 27.55
CA ASP A 12 5.94 -21.00 27.39
C ASP A 12 5.71 -19.56 27.87
N THR A 13 6.24 -19.21 29.04
CA THR A 13 6.16 -17.84 29.57
C THR A 13 6.81 -16.82 28.64
N PHE A 14 7.92 -17.18 27.98
CA PHE A 14 8.60 -16.30 27.02
C PHE A 14 7.74 -16.09 25.77
N VAL A 15 7.18 -17.15 25.20
CA VAL A 15 6.29 -17.10 24.02
C VAL A 15 5.07 -16.25 24.32
N GLU A 16 4.37 -16.53 25.43
CA GLU A 16 3.16 -15.79 25.84
C GLU A 16 3.45 -14.29 26.02
N ARG A 17 4.55 -13.95 26.70
CA ARG A 17 4.94 -12.54 26.89
C ARG A 17 5.31 -11.86 25.58
N ARG A 18 5.94 -12.57 24.66
CA ARG A 18 6.30 -12.06 23.34
C ARG A 18 5.05 -11.78 22.52
N LYS A 19 4.11 -12.73 22.45
CA LYS A 19 2.82 -12.56 21.78
C LYS A 19 2.03 -11.39 22.37
N ALA A 20 1.88 -11.34 23.69
CA ALA A 20 1.18 -10.24 24.36
C ALA A 20 1.78 -8.87 24.02
N LEU A 21 3.11 -8.74 24.03
CA LEU A 21 3.78 -7.50 23.67
C LEU A 21 3.55 -7.12 22.20
N LEU A 22 3.62 -8.08 21.28
CA LEU A 22 3.35 -7.84 19.85
C LEU A 22 1.90 -7.38 19.63
N VAL A 23 0.94 -8.00 20.34
CA VAL A 23 -0.47 -7.60 20.31
C VAL A 23 -0.67 -6.17 20.84
N GLU A 24 -0.03 -5.82 21.96
CA GLU A 24 -0.08 -4.46 22.51
C GLU A 24 0.49 -3.40 21.56
N LEU A 25 1.43 -3.79 20.69
CA LEU A 25 2.05 -2.90 19.70
C LEU A 25 1.26 -2.78 18.40
N LEU A 26 0.28 -3.65 18.13
CA LEU A 26 -0.51 -3.63 16.89
C LEU A 26 -1.15 -2.25 16.58
N PRO A 27 -1.71 -1.51 17.55
CA PRO A 27 -2.31 -0.20 17.28
C PRO A 27 -1.29 0.91 16.98
N GLY A 28 -0.03 0.76 17.42
CA GLY A 28 1.00 1.80 17.38
C GLY A 28 1.98 1.61 16.22
N ALA A 29 1.85 2.40 15.16
CA ALA A 29 2.80 2.36 14.03
C ALA A 29 4.18 2.95 14.39
N VAL A 30 4.26 3.83 15.40
CA VAL A 30 5.50 4.49 15.86
C VAL A 30 5.41 4.71 17.37
N GLU A 31 6.26 4.03 18.14
CA GLU A 31 6.33 4.17 19.60
C GLU A 31 7.59 4.90 20.07
N GLN A 32 7.44 5.87 20.97
CA GLN A 32 8.57 6.57 21.58
C GLN A 32 9.02 5.86 22.85
N VAL A 33 10.07 5.05 22.73
CA VAL A 33 10.60 4.24 23.83
C VAL A 33 11.83 4.92 24.43
N HIS A 34 11.66 5.54 25.60
CA HIS A 34 12.73 6.28 26.27
C HIS A 34 13.80 5.37 26.90
N ASP A 35 13.41 4.19 27.40
CA ASP A 35 14.34 3.20 27.94
C ASP A 35 15.20 2.58 26.81
N PRO A 36 16.55 2.70 26.85
CA PRO A 36 17.43 2.14 25.81
C PRO A 36 17.36 0.62 25.67
N ARG A 37 17.14 -0.09 26.79
CA ARG A 37 17.05 -1.55 26.82
C ARG A 37 15.71 -2.01 26.25
N ALA A 38 14.60 -1.38 26.64
CA ALA A 38 13.30 -1.67 26.06
C ALA A 38 13.30 -1.37 24.54
N ARG A 39 13.96 -0.29 24.13
CA ARG A 39 14.12 0.07 22.71
C ARG A 39 14.89 -0.99 21.92
N GLU A 40 15.99 -1.51 22.47
CA GLU A 40 16.75 -2.58 21.81
C GLU A 40 15.94 -3.89 21.73
N LEU A 41 15.18 -4.23 22.77
CA LEU A 41 14.30 -5.40 22.77
C LEU A 41 13.20 -5.28 21.71
N LEU A 42 12.52 -4.14 21.65
CA LEU A 42 11.48 -3.86 20.66
C LEU A 42 12.04 -3.83 19.23
N ARG A 43 13.23 -3.28 19.01
CA ARG A 43 13.92 -3.35 17.71
C ARG A 43 14.23 -4.78 17.30
N ARG A 44 14.70 -5.61 18.24
CA ARG A 44 14.97 -7.03 17.96
C ARG A 44 13.70 -7.77 17.58
N LEU A 45 12.61 -7.55 18.32
CA LEU A 45 11.29 -8.10 18.00
C LEU A 45 10.81 -7.65 16.62
N ALA A 46 10.77 -6.34 16.35
CA ALA A 46 10.29 -5.79 15.09
C ALA A 46 11.13 -6.19 13.86
N SER A 47 12.44 -6.45 14.06
CA SER A 47 13.33 -6.90 12.98
C SER A 47 13.39 -8.42 12.80
N GLY A 48 12.63 -9.18 13.58
CA GLY A 48 12.66 -10.65 13.56
C GLY A 48 14.02 -11.23 13.96
N ARG A 49 14.85 -10.48 14.70
CA ARG A 49 16.15 -10.97 15.16
C ARG A 49 15.95 -11.98 16.28
N PRO A 50 16.50 -13.21 16.17
CA PRO A 50 16.21 -14.26 17.13
C PRO A 50 16.83 -13.97 18.50
N PHE A 51 16.06 -14.22 19.55
CA PHE A 51 16.49 -14.31 20.92
C PHE A 51 17.25 -15.62 21.17
N HIS A 52 17.96 -15.68 22.30
CA HIS A 52 18.57 -16.94 22.72
C HIS A 52 17.53 -18.03 22.99
N ALA A 53 16.33 -17.64 23.47
CA ALA A 53 15.20 -18.54 23.68
C ALA A 53 14.70 -19.15 22.36
N ASP A 54 14.65 -18.37 21.28
CA ASP A 54 14.23 -18.85 19.95
C ASP A 54 15.13 -19.97 19.42
N ARG A 55 16.44 -19.93 19.74
CA ARG A 55 17.37 -21.00 19.37
C ARG A 55 17.10 -22.29 20.15
N VAL A 56 16.61 -22.19 21.39
CA VAL A 56 16.24 -23.35 22.20
C VAL A 56 14.94 -23.94 21.68
N LEU A 57 13.95 -23.10 21.36
CA LEU A 57 12.68 -23.51 20.74
C LEU A 57 12.92 -24.26 19.42
N ALA A 58 13.71 -23.68 18.50
CA ALA A 58 14.02 -24.31 17.21
C ALA A 58 14.74 -25.67 17.32
N VAL A 59 15.48 -25.91 18.42
CA VAL A 59 16.12 -27.21 18.71
C VAL A 59 15.10 -28.22 19.25
N LEU A 60 14.13 -27.77 20.04
CA LEU A 60 13.04 -28.62 20.55
C LEU A 60 12.04 -28.99 19.45
N GLU A 61 11.80 -28.10 18.49
CA GLU A 61 10.88 -28.29 17.36
C GLU A 61 11.45 -29.16 16.24
N GLY A 62 12.75 -29.50 16.29
CA GLY A 62 13.35 -30.41 15.33
C GLY A 62 13.46 -29.84 13.92
N ARG A 63 14.36 -28.86 13.74
CA ARG A 63 14.92 -28.45 12.43
C ARG A 63 13.94 -27.80 11.43
N ASP A 64 13.44 -26.62 11.74
CA ASP A 64 13.42 -25.50 10.78
C ASP A 64 13.12 -24.17 11.52
N PRO A 65 14.07 -23.24 11.68
CA PRO A 65 13.79 -21.92 12.27
C PRO A 65 12.82 -21.06 11.43
N ALA A 66 12.47 -21.50 10.21
CA ALA A 66 11.43 -20.89 9.39
C ALA A 66 10.03 -21.49 9.59
N ASN A 67 9.86 -22.50 10.47
CA ASN A 67 8.61 -23.26 10.60
C ASN A 67 8.10 -23.39 12.05
N ALA A 68 8.40 -22.41 12.91
CA ALA A 68 7.98 -22.38 14.32
C ALA A 68 6.56 -21.82 14.49
N ALA A 69 5.54 -22.65 14.26
CA ALA A 69 4.13 -22.35 14.54
C ALA A 69 3.78 -22.45 16.05
N ILE A 70 4.65 -21.96 16.93
CA ILE A 70 4.40 -21.78 18.37
C ILE A 70 4.28 -20.28 18.70
N ASP A 71 4.97 -19.43 17.95
CA ASP A 71 5.00 -17.97 18.14
C ASP A 71 4.02 -17.22 17.22
N ASP A 72 3.23 -17.94 16.41
CA ASP A 72 2.18 -17.35 15.57
C ASP A 72 0.84 -17.30 16.32
N LEU A 73 -0.07 -16.45 15.85
CA LEU A 73 -1.44 -16.43 16.34
C LEU A 73 -2.18 -17.66 15.78
N ASP A 74 -2.93 -18.37 16.62
CA ASP A 74 -3.87 -19.36 16.12
C ASP A 74 -5.09 -18.68 15.46
N ASP A 75 -5.92 -19.45 14.75
CA ASP A 75 -7.07 -18.93 14.02
C ASP A 75 -8.08 -18.21 14.94
N GLU A 76 -8.24 -18.66 16.19
CA GLU A 76 -9.18 -18.07 17.16
C GLU A 76 -8.63 -16.76 17.74
N GLU A 77 -7.34 -16.74 18.07
CA GLU A 77 -6.59 -15.55 18.47
C GLU A 77 -6.63 -14.49 17.37
N ALA A 78 -6.38 -14.90 16.13
CA ALA A 78 -6.42 -14.04 14.95
C ALA A 78 -7.83 -13.50 14.69
N GLU A 79 -8.88 -14.33 14.78
CA GLU A 79 -10.27 -13.90 14.57
C GLU A 79 -10.72 -12.90 15.65
N LYS A 80 -10.35 -13.15 16.92
CA LYS A 80 -10.63 -12.22 18.02
C LYS A 80 -9.94 -10.87 17.82
N LEU A 81 -8.66 -10.88 17.45
CA LEU A 81 -7.91 -9.66 17.13
C LEU A 81 -8.47 -8.96 15.88
N ALA A 82 -8.88 -9.71 14.87
CA ALA A 82 -9.53 -9.15 13.69
C ALA A 82 -10.87 -8.49 14.04
N SER A 83 -11.64 -9.07 14.95
CA SER A 83 -12.84 -8.42 15.50
C SER A 83 -12.51 -7.06 16.13
N ASP A 84 -11.52 -7.03 17.01
CA ASP A 84 -11.16 -5.83 17.76
C ASP A 84 -10.46 -4.76 16.91
N VAL A 85 -9.61 -5.16 15.96
CA VAL A 85 -8.84 -4.23 15.11
C VAL A 85 -9.62 -3.84 13.87
N PHE A 86 -10.22 -4.79 13.15
CA PHE A 86 -10.85 -4.53 11.87
C PHE A 86 -12.23 -3.90 12.05
N TYR A 87 -13.10 -4.44 12.92
CA TYR A 87 -14.46 -3.89 13.07
C TYR A 87 -14.53 -2.60 13.89
N SER A 88 -13.52 -2.30 14.72
CA SER A 88 -13.39 -0.99 15.36
C SER A 88 -12.92 0.09 14.39
N TRP A 89 -12.15 -0.28 13.36
CA TRP A 89 -11.54 0.64 12.41
C TRP A 89 -12.34 0.82 11.11
N ILE A 90 -12.91 -0.27 10.59
CA ILE A 90 -13.75 -0.28 9.40
C ILE A 90 -14.78 -1.41 9.42
N CYS A 91 -16.07 -1.07 9.37
CA CYS A 91 -17.09 -2.08 9.14
C CYS A 91 -17.30 -2.31 7.64
N GLY A 92 -17.69 -3.53 7.26
CA GLY A 92 -17.94 -3.88 5.85
C GLY A 92 -18.96 -2.96 5.15
N THR A 93 -19.92 -2.40 5.89
CA THR A 93 -20.89 -1.45 5.31
C THR A 93 -20.25 -0.11 4.94
N ASP A 94 -19.30 0.39 5.74
CA ASP A 94 -18.59 1.63 5.44
C ASP A 94 -17.61 1.43 4.27
N TYR A 95 -17.01 0.25 4.16
CA TYR A 95 -16.22 -0.12 2.99
C TYR A 95 -17.07 -0.05 1.70
N VAL A 96 -18.24 -0.70 1.68
CA VAL A 96 -19.14 -0.69 0.51
C VAL A 96 -19.65 0.72 0.19
N ARG A 97 -20.03 1.52 1.19
CA ARG A 97 -20.43 2.93 1.00
C ARG A 97 -19.29 3.76 0.42
N SER A 98 -18.06 3.52 0.85
CA SER A 98 -16.87 4.19 0.33
C SER A 98 -16.63 3.85 -1.15
N LEU A 99 -16.79 2.57 -1.52
CA LEU A 99 -16.71 2.13 -2.91
C LEU A 99 -17.83 2.71 -3.79
N TYR A 100 -19.02 2.90 -3.24
CA TYR A 100 -20.16 3.51 -3.93
C TYR A 100 -19.95 5.00 -4.21
N ARG A 101 -19.33 5.73 -3.26
CA ARG A 101 -18.99 7.16 -3.44
C ARG A 101 -17.99 7.36 -4.57
N LEU A 102 -17.03 6.45 -4.69
CA LEU A 102 -16.10 6.49 -5.80
C LEU A 102 -16.79 6.01 -7.08
N GLY A 103 -16.89 6.92 -8.05
CA GLY A 103 -17.36 6.59 -9.39
C GLY A 103 -16.45 5.58 -10.12
N VAL A 104 -16.81 5.25 -11.35
CA VAL A 104 -16.05 4.35 -12.21
C VAL A 104 -15.54 5.06 -13.45
N VAL A 105 -14.41 4.62 -13.97
CA VAL A 105 -13.94 4.98 -15.31
C VAL A 105 -14.80 4.24 -16.32
N ALA A 106 -15.49 4.98 -17.18
CA ALA A 106 -16.40 4.43 -18.19
C ALA A 106 -15.88 4.82 -19.57
N LEU A 107 -15.22 3.87 -20.24
CA LEU A 107 -14.58 4.07 -21.53
C LEU A 107 -15.19 3.13 -22.57
N GLY A 108 -15.34 3.61 -23.81
CA GLY A 108 -15.80 2.82 -24.95
C GLY A 108 -14.75 1.86 -25.51
N VAL A 109 -13.53 1.88 -24.97
CA VAL A 109 -12.40 1.05 -25.41
C VAL A 109 -11.85 0.15 -24.33
N ARG A 110 -11.27 -0.96 -24.79
CA ARG A 110 -10.42 -1.79 -23.94
C ARG A 110 -9.20 -0.98 -23.51
N VAL A 111 -9.02 -0.87 -22.19
CA VAL A 111 -7.82 -0.32 -21.56
C VAL A 111 -6.83 -1.44 -21.21
N PRO A 112 -5.54 -1.14 -20.99
CA PRO A 112 -4.60 -2.12 -20.48
C PRO A 112 -4.97 -2.62 -19.09
N GLU A 113 -4.67 -3.89 -18.81
CA GLU A 113 -5.01 -4.55 -17.54
C GLU A 113 -4.38 -3.83 -16.33
N PHE A 114 -3.14 -3.35 -16.46
CA PHE A 114 -2.49 -2.60 -15.38
C PHE A 114 -3.18 -1.27 -15.05
N LEU A 115 -3.80 -0.59 -16.04
CA LEU A 115 -4.57 0.63 -15.78
C LEU A 115 -5.84 0.31 -15.00
N ALA A 116 -6.54 -0.76 -15.40
CA ALA A 116 -7.71 -1.24 -14.67
C ALA A 116 -7.34 -1.66 -13.23
N ALA A 117 -6.22 -2.35 -13.06
CA ALA A 117 -5.71 -2.76 -11.76
C ALA A 117 -5.43 -1.56 -10.84
N PHE A 118 -4.72 -0.52 -11.32
CA PHE A 118 -4.46 0.68 -10.52
C PHE A 118 -5.75 1.38 -10.08
N LEU A 119 -6.74 1.48 -10.96
CA LEU A 119 -8.02 2.12 -10.64
C LEU A 119 -8.84 1.29 -9.64
N GLN A 120 -8.81 -0.04 -9.76
CA GLN A 120 -9.47 -0.93 -8.82
C GLN A 120 -8.79 -0.89 -7.45
N GLU A 121 -7.47 -0.96 -7.40
CA GLU A 121 -6.70 -0.90 -6.16
C GLU A 121 -6.86 0.45 -5.48
N ALA A 122 -6.89 1.56 -6.24
CA ALA A 122 -7.17 2.89 -5.67
C ALA A 122 -8.53 2.94 -4.97
N ARG A 123 -9.55 2.27 -5.53
CA ARG A 123 -10.88 2.18 -4.88
C ARG A 123 -10.82 1.36 -3.61
N SER A 124 -10.15 0.22 -3.63
CA SER A 124 -9.96 -0.63 -2.45
C SER A 124 -9.22 0.12 -1.35
N CYS A 125 -8.12 0.80 -1.67
CA CYS A 125 -7.37 1.64 -0.73
C CYS A 125 -8.25 2.74 -0.13
N TYR A 126 -9.04 3.46 -0.94
CA TYR A 126 -9.95 4.48 -0.41
C TYR A 126 -10.99 3.86 0.51
N GLY A 127 -11.55 2.71 0.12
CA GLY A 127 -12.47 1.92 0.93
C GLY A 127 -11.88 1.60 2.29
N LEU A 128 -10.63 1.13 2.31
CA LEU A 128 -9.84 0.80 3.51
C LEU A 128 -9.24 2.04 4.20
N GLN A 129 -9.69 3.24 3.87
CA GLN A 129 -9.22 4.50 4.45
C GLN A 129 -7.70 4.74 4.28
N GLN A 130 -7.08 4.19 3.24
CA GLN A 130 -5.69 4.43 2.87
C GLN A 130 -5.61 5.58 1.85
N GLN A 131 -5.79 6.82 2.31
CA GLN A 131 -5.88 7.99 1.43
C GLN A 131 -4.59 8.26 0.64
N LEU A 132 -3.43 8.09 1.28
CA LEU A 132 -2.13 8.26 0.61
C LEU A 132 -1.94 7.26 -0.52
N ALA A 133 -2.26 5.98 -0.27
CA ALA A 133 -2.20 4.93 -1.29
C ALA A 133 -3.18 5.20 -2.44
N THR A 134 -4.40 5.65 -2.12
CA THR A 134 -5.40 6.07 -3.12
C THR A 134 -4.81 7.11 -4.08
N VAL A 135 -4.19 8.17 -3.55
CA VAL A 135 -3.62 9.24 -4.37
C VAL A 135 -2.39 8.78 -5.14
N ALA A 136 -1.54 7.95 -4.55
CA ALA A 136 -0.40 7.35 -5.23
C ALA A 136 -0.84 6.52 -6.46
N LEU A 137 -1.87 5.70 -6.30
CA LEU A 137 -2.43 4.90 -7.38
C LEU A 137 -3.14 5.74 -8.43
N CYS A 138 -3.75 6.88 -8.05
CA CYS A 138 -4.29 7.84 -9.01
C CYS A 138 -3.19 8.43 -9.91
N ARG A 139 -2.01 8.71 -9.36
CA ARG A 139 -0.84 9.11 -10.15
C ARG A 139 -0.43 8.01 -11.12
N SER A 140 -0.25 6.78 -10.63
CA SER A 140 0.11 5.62 -11.47
C SER A 140 -0.91 5.36 -12.58
N ALA A 141 -2.21 5.53 -12.31
CA ALA A 141 -3.27 5.42 -13.30
C ALA A 141 -3.17 6.50 -14.39
N LEU A 142 -2.85 7.76 -14.03
CA LEU A 142 -2.63 8.83 -15.02
C LEU A 142 -1.42 8.53 -15.90
N GLU A 143 -0.31 8.07 -15.31
CA GLU A 143 0.89 7.67 -16.05
C GLU A 143 0.59 6.52 -17.02
N ALA A 144 -0.11 5.50 -16.54
CA ALA A 144 -0.56 4.36 -17.33
C ALA A 144 -1.48 4.78 -18.50
N ALA A 145 -2.44 5.68 -18.27
CA ALA A 145 -3.33 6.19 -19.29
C ALA A 145 -2.60 7.02 -20.36
N LEU A 146 -1.73 7.95 -19.94
CA LEU A 146 -0.89 8.73 -20.86
C LEU A 146 0.01 7.82 -21.70
N ARG A 147 0.60 6.79 -21.07
CA ARG A 147 1.45 5.81 -21.74
C ARG A 147 0.66 5.03 -22.80
N ASP A 148 -0.50 4.47 -22.44
CA ASP A 148 -1.34 3.71 -23.38
C ASP A 148 -1.72 4.56 -24.60
N VAL A 149 -2.22 5.78 -24.35
CA VAL A 149 -2.62 6.68 -25.44
C VAL A 149 -1.45 7.04 -26.33
N ALA A 150 -0.27 7.31 -25.77
CA ALA A 150 0.92 7.60 -26.57
C ALA A 150 1.41 6.40 -27.39
N VAL A 151 1.35 5.15 -26.87
CA VAL A 151 1.62 3.94 -27.66
C VAL A 151 0.65 3.86 -28.83
N ARG A 152 -0.65 4.01 -28.58
CA ARG A 152 -1.69 3.92 -29.64
C ARG A 152 -1.57 5.00 -30.70
N LYS A 153 -1.00 6.16 -30.34
CA LYS A 153 -0.70 7.25 -31.28
C LYS A 153 0.67 7.12 -31.96
N GLY A 154 1.41 6.04 -31.71
CA GLY A 154 2.73 5.81 -32.29
C GLY A 154 3.79 6.80 -31.82
N LEU A 155 3.61 7.44 -30.65
CA LEU A 155 4.58 8.38 -30.11
C LEU A 155 5.81 7.69 -29.50
N PHE A 156 5.69 6.41 -29.12
CA PHE A 156 6.82 5.53 -28.79
C PHE A 156 6.46 4.06 -29.00
N SER A 157 7.49 3.22 -29.17
CA SER A 157 7.35 1.76 -29.31
C SER A 157 7.16 1.08 -27.95
N ALA A 158 6.18 0.18 -27.86
CA ALA A 158 5.94 -0.65 -26.67
C ALA A 158 7.14 -1.54 -26.29
N GLU A 159 8.00 -1.89 -27.26
CA GLU A 159 9.14 -2.80 -27.09
C GLU A 159 10.39 -2.16 -26.46
N ARG A 160 10.44 -0.83 -26.34
CA ARG A 160 11.53 -0.13 -25.60
C ARG A 160 11.33 -0.19 -24.09
N SER A 161 10.67 -1.24 -23.59
CA SER A 161 10.30 -1.46 -22.19
C SER A 161 11.45 -1.85 -21.26
N LYS A 162 12.71 -1.73 -21.70
CA LYS A 162 13.81 -1.71 -20.73
C LYS A 162 13.65 -0.44 -19.92
N VAL A 163 13.47 -0.61 -18.62
CA VAL A 163 13.35 0.42 -17.59
C VAL A 163 14.35 1.54 -17.85
N HIS A 164 13.95 2.53 -18.64
CA HIS A 164 14.56 3.84 -18.61
C HIS A 164 13.95 4.49 -17.39
N SER A 165 14.81 4.93 -16.47
CA SER A 165 14.36 5.86 -15.45
C SER A 165 13.61 6.98 -16.17
N ILE A 166 12.41 7.30 -15.71
CA ILE A 166 11.66 8.47 -16.18
C ILE A 166 12.52 9.76 -16.04
N ASP A 167 13.65 9.69 -15.31
CA ASP A 167 14.58 10.79 -15.11
C ASP A 167 15.71 10.93 -16.16
N ASP A 168 16.02 9.91 -16.98
CA ASP A 168 17.25 9.89 -17.80
C ASP A 168 17.11 10.54 -19.19
N ASP A 169 15.90 10.77 -19.67
CA ASP A 169 15.64 11.44 -20.95
C ASP A 169 14.37 12.30 -20.85
N ASP A 170 14.50 13.61 -21.10
CA ASP A 170 13.40 14.57 -21.01
C ASP A 170 12.19 14.20 -21.89
N SER A 171 12.41 13.37 -22.91
CA SER A 171 11.36 12.86 -23.81
C SER A 171 10.49 11.75 -23.21
N PHE A 172 10.83 11.20 -22.04
CA PHE A 172 10.06 10.16 -21.34
C PHE A 172 9.45 10.60 -20.02
N ARG A 173 9.60 11.88 -19.67
CA ARG A 173 8.96 12.46 -18.49
C ARG A 173 7.45 12.52 -18.67
N VAL A 174 6.67 12.23 -17.63
CA VAL A 174 5.20 12.32 -17.66
C VAL A 174 4.72 13.68 -18.16
N ARG A 175 5.45 14.76 -17.81
CA ARG A 175 5.20 16.11 -18.32
C ARG A 175 5.28 16.23 -19.84
N TYR A 176 6.19 15.51 -20.49
CA TYR A 176 6.27 15.43 -21.95
C TYR A 176 4.98 14.86 -22.53
N PHE A 177 4.49 13.73 -21.99
CA PHE A 177 3.25 13.11 -22.44
C PHE A 177 2.03 14.00 -22.18
N ILE A 178 1.93 14.63 -21.01
CA ILE A 178 0.88 15.61 -20.73
C ILE A 178 0.90 16.70 -21.80
N ASN A 179 2.05 17.35 -22.03
CA ASN A 179 2.17 18.42 -23.01
C ASN A 179 1.88 18.00 -24.45
N ARG A 180 2.17 16.74 -24.81
CA ARG A 180 2.00 16.22 -26.17
C ARG A 180 0.58 15.73 -26.44
N LEU A 181 -0.06 15.11 -25.45
CA LEU A 181 -1.36 14.45 -25.59
C LEU A 181 -2.54 15.34 -25.18
N SER A 182 -2.30 16.41 -24.44
CA SER A 182 -3.35 17.31 -23.96
C SER A 182 -3.08 18.76 -24.38
N LYS A 183 -4.14 19.59 -24.33
CA LYS A 183 -4.08 21.04 -24.57
C LYS A 183 -5.06 21.73 -23.63
N ASP A 184 -4.87 23.04 -23.49
CA ASP A 184 -5.78 23.95 -22.79
C ASP A 184 -6.10 23.43 -21.38
N ARG A 185 -7.36 23.53 -20.95
CA ARG A 185 -7.81 23.08 -19.63
C ARG A 185 -7.43 21.66 -19.27
N LEU A 186 -7.51 20.71 -20.22
CA LEU A 186 -7.14 19.31 -19.94
C LEU A 186 -5.66 19.19 -19.55
N LYS A 187 -4.79 19.98 -20.19
CA LYS A 187 -3.38 20.01 -19.87
C LYS A 187 -3.12 20.58 -18.47
N ASP A 188 -3.79 21.68 -18.16
CA ASP A 188 -3.62 22.35 -16.88
C ASP A 188 -4.12 21.47 -15.73
N ASP A 189 -5.31 20.87 -15.88
CA ASP A 189 -5.88 19.95 -14.90
C ASP A 189 -4.99 18.69 -14.70
N LEU A 190 -4.39 18.17 -15.78
CA LEU A 190 -3.44 17.04 -15.70
C LEU A 190 -2.16 17.42 -14.92
N HIS A 191 -1.58 18.59 -15.18
CA HIS A 191 -0.40 19.06 -14.44
C HIS A 191 -0.71 19.30 -12.97
N GLU A 192 -1.88 19.87 -12.66
CA GLU A 192 -2.31 20.13 -11.29
C GLU A 192 -2.46 18.83 -10.49
N VAL A 193 -3.28 17.89 -10.98
CA VAL A 193 -3.54 16.63 -10.27
C VAL A 193 -2.27 15.79 -10.15
N TYR A 194 -1.47 15.72 -11.22
CA TYR A 194 -0.21 14.98 -11.19
C TYR A 194 0.79 15.61 -10.21
N GLY A 195 0.90 16.94 -10.19
CA GLY A 195 1.77 17.68 -9.28
C GLY A 195 1.37 17.48 -7.82
N LEU A 196 0.07 17.57 -7.51
CA LEU A 196 -0.47 17.30 -6.19
C LEU A 196 -0.15 15.87 -5.74
N ALA A 197 -0.47 14.87 -6.58
CA ALA A 197 -0.23 13.47 -6.26
C ALA A 197 1.27 13.14 -6.10
N SER A 198 2.13 13.75 -6.92
CA SER A 198 3.58 13.62 -6.79
C SER A 198 4.09 14.20 -5.47
N ASN A 199 3.63 15.39 -5.05
CA ASN A 199 4.01 15.96 -3.76
C ASN A 199 3.61 15.08 -2.57
N ILE A 200 2.45 14.42 -2.66
CA ILE A 200 1.96 13.48 -1.64
C ILE A 200 2.85 12.22 -1.59
N VAL A 201 3.17 11.63 -2.75
CA VAL A 201 4.05 10.46 -2.83
C VAL A 201 5.45 10.75 -2.29
N HIS A 202 5.95 11.98 -2.47
CA HIS A 202 7.23 12.42 -1.90
C HIS A 202 7.13 12.85 -0.42
N GLY A 203 6.03 12.56 0.27
CA GLY A 203 5.90 12.75 1.71
C GLY A 203 5.82 14.20 2.15
N LYS A 204 5.49 15.15 1.25
CA LYS A 204 5.45 16.57 1.59
C LYS A 204 4.23 16.97 2.42
N PHE A 205 3.11 16.25 2.28
CA PHE A 205 1.85 16.54 2.97
C PHE A 205 1.04 15.26 3.21
N SER A 206 0.21 15.24 4.26
CA SER A 206 -0.81 14.22 4.46
C SER A 206 -2.08 14.54 3.65
N VAL A 207 -2.92 13.54 3.45
CA VAL A 207 -4.15 13.65 2.66
C VAL A 207 -5.34 13.23 3.49
N GLN A 208 -6.34 14.09 3.55
CA GLN A 208 -7.62 13.75 4.17
C GLN A 208 -8.54 13.01 3.19
N ARG A 209 -9.53 12.31 3.73
CA ARG A 209 -10.49 11.52 2.94
C ARG A 209 -11.15 12.30 1.81
N GLY A 210 -11.64 13.51 2.08
CA GLY A 210 -12.28 14.36 1.06
C GLY A 210 -11.33 14.77 -0.07
N GLN A 211 -10.06 15.02 0.25
CA GLN A 211 -9.04 15.33 -0.76
C GLN A 211 -8.72 14.11 -1.63
N ALA A 212 -8.58 12.92 -1.03
CA ALA A 212 -8.38 11.68 -1.79
C ALA A 212 -9.55 11.39 -2.74
N GLU A 213 -10.78 11.61 -2.28
CA GLU A 213 -11.99 11.49 -3.09
C GLU A 213 -12.00 12.47 -4.26
N GLN A 214 -11.65 13.74 -4.02
CA GLN A 214 -11.54 14.76 -5.06
C GLN A 214 -10.46 14.42 -6.09
N VAL A 215 -9.29 13.96 -5.63
CA VAL A 215 -8.19 13.55 -6.51
C VAL A 215 -8.62 12.37 -7.37
N TYR A 216 -9.22 11.33 -6.76
CA TYR A 216 -9.73 10.18 -7.49
C TYR A 216 -10.76 10.58 -8.55
N GLY A 217 -11.78 11.35 -8.16
CA GLY A 217 -12.82 11.81 -9.08
C GLY A 217 -12.26 12.65 -10.23
N THR A 218 -11.25 13.49 -9.95
CA THR A 218 -10.57 14.27 -10.98
C THR A 218 -9.74 13.38 -11.90
N THR A 219 -8.97 12.43 -11.36
CA THR A 219 -8.21 11.44 -12.14
C THR A 219 -9.12 10.66 -13.09
N VAL A 220 -10.25 10.15 -12.63
CA VAL A 220 -11.24 9.45 -13.47
C VAL A 220 -11.71 10.33 -14.62
N ARG A 221 -12.09 11.58 -14.34
CA ARG A 221 -12.51 12.54 -15.37
C ARG A 221 -11.39 12.83 -16.39
N LEU A 222 -10.16 12.98 -15.93
CA LEU A 222 -9.02 13.28 -16.80
C LEU A 222 -8.67 12.09 -17.69
N ILE A 223 -8.76 10.85 -17.17
CA ILE A 223 -8.58 9.64 -17.98
C ILE A 223 -9.67 9.58 -19.06
N ASN A 224 -10.94 9.78 -18.71
CA ASN A 224 -12.03 9.81 -19.69
C ASN A 224 -11.78 10.88 -20.77
N ALA A 225 -11.53 12.12 -20.36
CA ALA A 225 -11.28 13.23 -21.28
C ALA A 225 -10.05 13.00 -22.18
N LEU A 226 -9.01 12.33 -21.66
CA LEU A 226 -7.83 11.96 -22.44
C LEU A 226 -8.19 10.96 -23.53
N TYR A 227 -8.91 9.88 -23.20
CA TYR A 227 -9.30 8.86 -24.18
C TYR A 227 -10.28 9.41 -25.22
N GLU A 228 -11.31 10.16 -24.79
CA GLU A 228 -12.29 10.81 -25.66
C GLU A 228 -11.61 11.74 -26.68
N ARG A 229 -10.69 12.59 -26.22
CA ARG A 229 -9.93 13.52 -27.08
C ARG A 229 -9.20 12.79 -28.20
N HIS A 230 -8.69 11.60 -27.91
CA HIS A 230 -7.91 10.81 -28.85
C HIS A 230 -8.77 9.84 -29.68
N ARG A 231 -10.10 9.91 -29.54
CA ARG A 231 -11.10 9.04 -30.18
C ARG A 231 -10.80 7.56 -29.95
N MET A 232 -10.44 7.26 -28.70
CA MET A 232 -10.35 5.91 -28.20
C MET A 232 -11.72 5.58 -27.62
#